data_AF-A0A8T1TVN3-F1
#
_entry.id   AF-A0A8T1TVN3-F1
#
_cell.length_a   1.000
_cell.length_b   1.000
_cell.length_c   1.000
_cell.angle_alpha   90.00
_cell.angle_beta   90.00
_cell.angle_gamma   90.00
#
_symmetry.space_group_name_H-M   'P 1'
#
loop_
_entity.id
_entity.type
_entity.pdbx_description
1 polymer ?
#
loop_
_entity_poly.entity_id
_entity_poly.type
_entity_poly.pdbx_seq_one_letter_code
_entity_poly.pdbx_strand_id
1 'polypeptide(L)'
;MMLTHQKLVIKEVVHVVRRNADLRTQVRYQGVPDSEIPLIPSELDPYQRKFICTHGWSERERSTGKRTSHNLLRTFCPFQMLAQVTKKPDGT
;
A
#
# COMPACT_ATOMS: atom_id res chain seq x y z
N MET A 1 26.71 3.09 -20.06
CA MET A 1 25.91 3.01 -18.82
C MET A 1 25.15 1.69 -18.83
N MET A 2 25.29 0.84 -17.81
CA MET A 2 24.44 -0.36 -17.67
C MET A 2 23.05 0.09 -17.20
N LEU A 3 22.02 -0.17 -17.99
CA LEU A 3 20.64 0.01 -17.57
C LEU A 3 20.30 -1.07 -16.53
N THR A 4 20.10 -0.67 -15.28
CA THR A 4 19.56 -1.56 -14.26
C THR A 4 18.05 -1.56 -14.38
N HIS A 5 17.49 -2.62 -14.98
CA HIS A 5 16.04 -2.83 -15.00
C HIS A 5 15.57 -3.22 -13.59
N GLN A 6 15.26 -2.24 -12.76
CA GLN A 6 14.66 -2.50 -11.45
C GLN A 6 13.20 -2.87 -11.62
N LYS A 7 12.86 -4.10 -11.20
CA LYS A 7 11.47 -4.58 -11.20
C LYS A 7 10.76 -4.07 -9.94
N LEU A 8 9.69 -3.32 -10.13
CA LEU A 8 8.78 -2.92 -9.05
C LEU A 8 7.68 -3.96 -8.88
N VAL A 9 7.36 -4.28 -7.63
CA VAL A 9 6.30 -5.22 -7.25
C VAL A 9 5.37 -4.59 -6.23
N ILE A 10 4.11 -5.06 -6.20
CA ILE A 10 3.11 -4.61 -5.22
C ILE A 10 3.42 -5.27 -3.87
N LYS A 11 3.60 -4.43 -2.83
CA LYS A 11 3.79 -4.88 -1.45
C LYS A 11 2.47 -4.91 -0.69
N GLU A 12 1.70 -3.83 -0.77
CA GLU A 12 0.47 -3.64 -0.01
C GLU A 12 -0.63 -3.06 -0.92
N VAL A 13 -1.86 -3.49 -0.69
CA VAL A 13 -3.06 -2.99 -1.36
C VAL A 13 -4.08 -2.62 -0.28
N VAL A 14 -4.68 -1.43 -0.40
CA VAL A 14 -5.81 -1.02 0.44
C VAL A 14 -7.02 -0.89 -0.46
N HIS A 15 -8.04 -1.69 -0.18
CA HIS A 15 -9.31 -1.66 -0.90
C HIS A 15 -10.19 -0.50 -0.43
N VAL A 16 -11.01 0.02 -1.34
CA VAL A 16 -11.94 1.12 -1.05
C VAL A 16 -12.88 0.75 0.09
N VAL A 17 -13.44 -0.47 0.06
CA VAL A 17 -14.38 -0.95 1.09
C VAL A 17 -13.75 -0.89 2.48
N ARG A 18 -12.53 -1.41 2.63
CA ARG A 18 -11.80 -1.39 3.91
C ARG A 18 -11.54 0.05 4.37
N ARG A 19 -10.99 0.89 3.49
CA ARG A 19 -10.66 2.29 3.84
C ARG A 19 -11.90 3.09 4.20
N ASN A 20 -13.01 2.91 3.49
CA ASN A 20 -14.27 3.60 3.79
C ASN A 20 -14.88 3.11 5.11
N ALA A 21 -14.82 1.81 5.41
CA ALA A 21 -15.21 1.29 6.72
C ALA A 21 -14.36 1.87 7.85
N ASP A 22 -13.02 1.90 7.67
CA ASP A 22 -12.08 2.48 8.62
C ASP A 22 -12.31 3.99 8.83
N LEU A 23 -12.81 4.73 7.81
CA LEU A 23 -13.18 6.14 7.99
C LEU A 23 -14.44 6.29 8.84
N ARG A 24 -15.47 5.48 8.61
CA ARG A 24 -16.73 5.57 9.36
C ARG A 24 -16.56 5.27 10.85
N THR A 25 -15.57 4.47 11.22
CA THR A 25 -15.26 4.15 12.63
C THR A 25 -14.43 5.21 13.34
N GLN A 26 -13.89 6.21 12.62
CA GLN A 26 -13.10 7.28 13.24
C GLN A 26 -14.00 8.21 14.06
N VAL A 27 -13.54 8.55 15.27
CA VAL A 27 -14.25 9.44 16.20
C VAL A 27 -14.70 10.76 15.55
N ARG A 28 -13.89 11.34 14.66
CA ARG A 28 -14.21 12.59 13.95
C ARG A 28 -15.39 12.49 12.97
N TYR A 29 -15.76 11.27 12.55
CA TYR A 29 -16.86 11.02 11.62
C TYR A 29 -18.03 10.30 12.30
N GLN A 30 -17.99 10.12 13.62
CA GLN A 30 -19.09 9.52 14.36
C GLN A 30 -20.32 10.45 14.33
N GLY A 31 -21.45 9.95 13.84
CA GLY A 31 -22.68 10.72 13.67
C GLY A 31 -22.68 11.68 12.48
N VAL A 32 -21.59 11.72 11.70
CA VAL A 32 -21.50 12.49 10.45
C VAL A 32 -22.13 11.66 9.32
N PRO A 33 -23.01 12.24 8.48
CA PRO A 33 -23.58 11.53 7.35
C PRO A 33 -22.51 11.20 6.31
N ASP A 34 -22.69 10.08 5.59
CA ASP A 34 -21.74 9.60 4.57
C ASP A 34 -21.43 10.64 3.47
N SER A 35 -22.33 11.59 3.21
CA SER A 35 -22.14 12.68 2.24
C SER A 35 -21.05 13.68 2.64
N GLU A 36 -20.75 13.80 3.94
CA GLU A 36 -19.73 14.72 4.47
C GLU A 36 -18.42 14.00 4.79
N ILE A 37 -18.44 12.67 4.84
CA ILE A 37 -17.23 11.86 4.98
C ILE A 37 -16.54 11.82 3.60
N PRO A 38 -15.21 11.94 3.51
CA PRO A 38 -14.48 11.89 2.24
C PRO A 38 -14.37 10.46 1.71
N LEU A 39 -15.50 9.77 1.54
CA LEU A 39 -15.61 8.43 0.99
C LEU A 39 -15.25 8.42 -0.49
N ILE A 40 -14.67 7.31 -0.93
CA ILE A 40 -14.31 7.08 -2.34
C ILE A 40 -15.29 6.06 -2.95
N PRO A 41 -15.76 6.25 -4.19
CA PRO A 41 -16.62 5.28 -4.86
C PRO A 41 -15.95 3.91 -5.05
N SER A 42 -16.74 2.83 -5.03
CA SER A 42 -16.29 1.44 -5.19
C SER A 42 -15.57 1.17 -6.50
N GLU A 43 -15.88 1.94 -7.54
CA GLU A 43 -15.34 1.80 -8.89
C GLU A 43 -13.86 2.20 -8.95
N LEU A 44 -13.37 2.92 -7.94
CA LEU A 44 -11.97 3.31 -7.80
C LEU A 44 -11.15 2.31 -6.97
N ASP A 45 -11.59 1.04 -6.92
CA ASP A 45 -10.84 -0.02 -6.25
C ASP A 45 -9.61 -0.48 -7.07
N PRO A 46 -8.43 -0.65 -6.44
CA PRO A 46 -8.11 -0.36 -5.04
C PRO A 46 -7.79 1.12 -4.78
N TYR A 47 -8.13 1.59 -3.58
CA TYR A 47 -7.86 2.96 -3.12
C TYR A 47 -6.35 3.29 -3.12
N GLN A 48 -5.51 2.34 -2.71
CA GLN A 48 -4.07 2.55 -2.58
C GLN A 48 -3.28 1.29 -2.97
N ARG A 49 -2.18 1.49 -3.68
CA ARG A 49 -1.14 0.47 -3.92
C ARG A 49 0.22 1.00 -3.50
N LYS A 50 0.94 0.19 -2.72
CA LYS A 50 2.33 0.43 -2.36
C LYS A 50 3.23 -0.46 -3.18
N PHE A 51 4.17 0.13 -3.90
CA PHE A 51 5.17 -0.55 -4.71
C PHE A 51 6.51 -0.52 -4.01
N ILE A 52 7.27 -1.60 -4.16
CA ILE A 52 8.66 -1.71 -3.72
C ILE A 52 9.52 -2.28 -4.84
N CYS A 53 10.82 -2.05 -4.77
CA CYS A 53 11.78 -2.80 -5.56
C CYS A 53 11.76 -4.29 -5.15
N THR A 54 12.00 -5.23 -6.08
CA THR A 54 12.18 -6.66 -5.76
C THR A 54 13.28 -6.93 -4.75
N HIS A 55 14.20 -5.99 -4.55
CA HIS A 55 15.25 -6.07 -3.53
C HIS A 55 14.86 -5.43 -2.18
N GLY A 56 13.68 -4.82 -2.07
CA GLY A 56 13.19 -4.12 -0.88
C GLY A 56 12.32 -4.97 0.06
N TRP A 57 12.21 -6.28 -0.18
CA TRP A 57 11.46 -7.17 0.72
C TRP A 57 12.16 -7.32 2.06
N SER A 58 11.43 -7.09 3.16
CA SER A 58 11.92 -7.39 4.50
C SER A 58 12.21 -8.88 4.65
N GLU A 59 13.05 -9.22 5.63
CA GLU A 59 13.21 -10.60 6.05
C GLU A 59 11.84 -11.15 6.49
N ARG A 60 11.51 -12.36 6.05
CA ARG A 60 10.32 -13.04 6.55
C ARG A 60 10.73 -13.66 7.88
N GLU A 61 9.99 -13.35 8.93
CA GLU A 61 10.11 -14.05 10.20
C GLU A 61 9.79 -15.53 9.94
N ARG A 62 10.81 -16.39 10.02
CA ARG A 62 10.64 -17.84 9.87
C ARG A 62 10.48 -18.45 11.26
N SER A 63 9.61 -19.45 11.37
CA SER A 63 9.61 -20.37 12.51
C SER A 63 11.03 -20.91 12.75
N THR A 64 11.40 -21.17 14.00
CA THR A 64 12.69 -21.70 14.50
C THR A 64 13.14 -23.06 13.92
N GLY A 65 12.43 -23.59 12.92
CA GLY A 65 12.79 -24.82 12.22
C GLY A 65 14.10 -24.67 11.44
N LYS A 66 15.06 -25.54 11.75
CA LYS A 66 16.37 -25.64 11.07
C LYS A 66 16.19 -26.06 9.61
N ARG A 67 16.04 -25.10 8.69
CA ARG A 67 16.28 -25.32 7.26
C ARG A 67 17.44 -24.43 6.82
N THR A 68 18.31 -24.98 5.98
CA THR A 68 19.42 -24.27 5.33
C THR A 68 18.91 -22.99 4.67
N SER A 69 19.40 -21.84 5.12
CA SER A 69 19.15 -20.56 4.48
C SER A 69 20.01 -20.45 3.23
N HIS A 70 19.37 -20.30 2.07
CA HIS A 70 20.07 -19.73 0.93
C HIS A 70 20.34 -18.26 1.23
N ASN A 71 21.58 -17.81 1.07
CA ASN A 71 21.98 -16.40 1.21
C ASN A 71 21.16 -15.54 0.26
N LEU A 72 20.03 -15.04 0.75
CA LEU A 72 19.19 -14.10 0.03
C LEU A 72 19.87 -12.73 0.18
N LEU A 73 20.65 -12.33 -0.82
CA LEU A 73 21.12 -10.95 -0.95
C LEU A 73 19.91 -10.05 -1.28
N ARG A 74 19.07 -9.79 -0.28
CA ARG A 74 18.06 -8.74 -0.29
C ARG A 74 18.80 -7.47 0.09
N THR A 75 19.09 -6.60 -0.87
CA THR A 75 19.89 -5.39 -0.67
C THR A 75 19.18 -4.31 0.16
N PHE A 76 18.10 -4.64 0.88
CA PHE A 76 17.29 -3.74 1.70
C PHE A 76 16.99 -2.44 0.97
N CYS A 77 16.66 -2.54 -0.31
CA CYS A 77 16.45 -1.36 -1.15
C CYS A 77 15.38 -0.47 -0.52
N PRO A 78 15.69 0.80 -0.17
CA PRO A 78 14.76 1.66 0.55
C PRO A 78 13.68 2.25 -0.36
N PHE A 79 13.77 2.02 -1.67
CA PHE A 79 12.81 2.53 -2.63
C PHE A 79 11.40 2.01 -2.36
N GLN A 80 10.47 2.94 -2.18
CA GLN A 80 9.04 2.68 -2.08
C GLN A 80 8.29 3.76 -2.86
N MET A 81 7.16 3.39 -3.46
CA MET A 81 6.27 4.33 -4.15
C MET A 81 4.83 4.05 -3.74
N LEU A 82 4.08 5.11 -3.47
CA LEU A 82 2.66 5.03 -3.11
C LEU A 82 1.81 5.62 -4.24
N ALA A 83 0.91 4.81 -4.79
CA ALA A 83 -0.14 5.29 -5.68
C ALA A 83 -1.45 5.28 -4.90
N GLN A 84 -2.11 6.44 -4.78
CA GLN A 84 -3.30 6.61 -3.96
C GLN A 84 -4.32 7.50 -4.67
N VAL A 85 -5.59 7.12 -4.58
CA VAL A 85 -6.70 7.93 -5.08
C VAL A 85 -6.84 9.17 -4.21
N THR A 86 -6.92 10.34 -4.84
CA THR A 86 -7.17 11.62 -4.17
C THR A 86 -8.37 12.30 -4.83
N LYS A 87 -9.23 12.93 -4.02
CA LYS A 87 -10.22 13.86 -4.55
C LYS A 87 -9.47 15.12 -4.96
N LYS A 88 -9.57 15.52 -6.23
CA LYS A 88 -9.10 16.85 -6.64
C LYS A 88 -9.96 17.90 -5.92
N PRO A 89 -9.37 18.95 -5.32
CA PRO A 89 -10.17 20.09 -4.88
C PRO A 89 -10.89 20.66 -6.10
N ASP A 90 -12.16 21.03 -5.94
CA ASP A 90 -12.97 21.53 -7.05
C ASP A 90 -12.36 22.85 -7.59
N GLY A 91 -11.76 22.80 -8.79
CA GLY A 91 -11.25 23.99 -9.49
C GLY A 91 -10.16 23.73 -10.55
N THR A 92 -10.54 23.90 -11.83
CA THR A 92 -9.81 23.82 -13.12
C THR A 92 -9.33 22.46 -13.64
#